data_AF-A0A2R6GF47-F1
#
_entry.id   AF-A0A2R6GF47-F1
#
_cell.length_a   1.000
_cell.length_b   1.000
_cell.length_c   1.000
_cell.angle_alpha   90.00
_cell.angle_beta   90.00
_cell.angle_gamma   90.00
#
_symmetry.space_group_name_H-M   'P 1'
#
loop_
_entity.id
_entity.type
_entity.pdbx_description
1 polymer ?
#
loop_
_entity_poly.entity_id
_entity_poly.type
_entity_poly.pdbx_seq_one_letter_code
_entity_poly.pdbx_strand_id
1 'polypeptide(L)'
;MNHLAAAGDRRWRLAPHAHVIVHETDDGNEFLTIYDCGAAQKPPSAQLIGNLVRVDADHELLDQPTGYIAKLREPSHLVRQDDDHWVIRGED
;
A
#
# COMPACT_ATOMS: atom_id res chain seq x y z
N MET A 1 -7.93 15.37 -10.93
CA MET A 1 -8.83 15.36 -9.76
C MET A 1 -9.14 13.92 -9.43
N ASN A 2 -8.56 13.41 -8.35
CA ASN A 2 -8.85 12.07 -7.84
C ASN A 2 -9.72 12.26 -6.60
N HIS A 3 -11.00 11.91 -6.74
CA HIS A 3 -11.95 11.88 -5.64
C HIS A 3 -11.66 10.60 -4.87
N LEU A 4 -11.21 10.73 -3.62
CA LEU A 4 -11.77 10.00 -2.49
C LEU A 4 -11.20 10.58 -1.21
N ALA A 5 -12.10 10.76 -0.25
CA ALA A 5 -11.84 11.39 1.02
C ALA A 5 -10.60 10.80 1.67
N ALA A 6 -9.73 11.67 2.19
CA ALA A 6 -9.02 11.33 3.40
C ALA A 6 -10.10 10.85 4.38
N ALA A 7 -10.29 9.53 4.49
CA ALA A 7 -10.98 8.98 5.64
C ALA A 7 -10.27 9.64 6.82
N GLY A 8 -11.03 10.35 7.65
CA GLY A 8 -10.49 11.22 8.70
C GLY A 8 -9.70 10.51 9.79
N ASP A 9 -9.35 9.25 9.57
CA ASP A 9 -8.51 8.40 10.39
C ASP A 9 -7.42 7.86 9.46
N ARG A 10 -6.15 7.97 9.88
CA ARG A 10 -4.91 7.63 9.18
C ARG A 10 -4.77 6.12 8.84
N ARG A 11 -5.83 5.50 8.32
CA ARG A 11 -6.04 4.06 8.16
C ARG A 11 -6.87 3.80 6.91
N TRP A 12 -6.38 2.91 6.05
CA TRP A 12 -7.14 2.41 4.90
C TRP A 12 -7.28 0.91 4.97
N ARG A 13 -8.52 0.42 4.84
CA ARG A 13 -8.80 -1.01 4.75
C ARG A 13 -8.38 -1.53 3.37
N LEU A 14 -7.65 -2.63 3.37
CA LEU A 14 -7.15 -3.33 2.19
C LEU A 14 -7.86 -4.67 2.04
N ALA A 15 -8.22 -5.01 0.81
CA ALA A 15 -8.82 -6.31 0.51
C ALA A 15 -7.80 -7.46 0.66
N PRO A 16 -8.25 -8.72 0.85
CA PRO A 16 -7.38 -9.89 1.00
C PRO A 16 -6.48 -10.21 -0.19
N HIS A 17 -6.74 -9.58 -1.33
CA HIS A 17 -5.98 -9.74 -2.58
C HIS A 17 -5.51 -8.39 -3.11
N ALA A 18 -5.34 -7.43 -2.20
CA ALA A 18 -4.83 -6.13 -2.57
C ALA A 18 -3.35 -6.24 -2.93
N HIS A 19 -2.95 -5.49 -3.96
CA HIS A 19 -1.56 -5.32 -4.34
C HIS A 19 -1.13 -3.91 -3.97
N VAL A 20 -0.07 -3.82 -3.19
CA VAL A 20 0.59 -2.55 -2.87
C VAL A 20 1.88 -2.49 -3.67
N ILE A 21 1.92 -1.62 -4.66
CA ILE A 21 3.11 -1.36 -5.47
C ILE A 21 3.88 -0.25 -4.78
N VAL A 22 5.11 -0.54 -4.42
CA VAL A 22 6.06 0.41 -3.86
C VAL A 22 7.04 0.77 -4.96
N HIS A 23 7.05 2.04 -5.32
CA HIS A 23 8.02 2.59 -6.26
C HIS A 23 9.05 3.42 -5.50
N GLU A 24 10.29 2.97 -5.53
CA GLU A 24 11.43 3.66 -4.92
C GLU A 24 11.96 4.73 -5.88
N THR A 25 12.28 5.89 -5.33
CA THR A 25 12.82 7.02 -6.08
C THR A 25 14.28 7.28 -5.73
N ASP A 26 15.02 7.93 -6.64
CA ASP A 26 16.45 8.22 -6.44
C ASP A 26 16.73 9.18 -5.26
N ASP A 27 15.73 9.95 -4.82
CA ASP A 27 15.80 10.85 -3.66
C ASP A 27 15.48 10.14 -2.32
N GLY A 28 15.26 8.82 -2.33
CA GLY A 28 15.00 8.01 -1.14
C GLY A 28 13.57 8.14 -0.61
N ASN A 29 12.66 8.62 -1.45
CA ASN A 29 11.23 8.60 -1.19
C ASN A 29 10.60 7.35 -1.82
N GLU A 30 9.39 7.05 -1.39
CA GLU A 30 8.58 5.98 -1.96
C GLU A 30 7.21 6.49 -2.35
N PHE A 31 6.70 5.94 -3.45
CA PHE A 31 5.32 6.11 -3.89
C PHE A 31 4.59 4.79 -3.74
N LEU A 32 3.57 4.77 -2.89
CA LEU A 32 2.72 3.61 -2.71
C LEU A 32 1.48 3.76 -3.60
N THR A 33 1.26 2.75 -4.44
CA THR A 33 0.05 2.61 -5.26
C THR A 33 -0.71 1.37 -4.83
N ILE A 34 -1.97 1.53 -4.43
CA ILE A 34 -2.78 0.47 -3.85
C ILE A 34 -3.85 0.04 -4.85
N TYR A 35 -3.97 -1.26 -5.07
CA TYR A 35 -5.03 -1.88 -5.86
C TYR A 35 -5.80 -2.88 -5.00
N ASP A 36 -7.12 -2.74 -4.87
CA ASP A 36 -7.94 -3.70 -4.08
C ASP A 36 -8.08 -5.09 -4.71
N CYS A 37 -7.70 -5.25 -5.96
CA CYS A 37 -7.74 -6.54 -6.64
C CYS A 37 -6.55 -6.63 -7.58
N GLY A 38 -5.79 -7.73 -7.51
CA GLY A 38 -4.64 -8.00 -8.39
C GLY A 38 -4.93 -8.02 -9.90
N ALA A 39 -6.20 -7.90 -10.31
CA ALA A 39 -6.54 -7.62 -11.69
C ALA A 39 -6.25 -6.14 -12.02
N ALA A 40 -5.14 -5.91 -12.74
CA ALA A 40 -4.64 -4.62 -13.23
C ALA A 40 -5.61 -3.82 -14.15
N GLN A 41 -6.89 -4.17 -14.18
CA GLN A 41 -7.93 -3.53 -14.99
C GLN A 41 -8.72 -2.45 -14.22
N LYS A 42 -8.52 -2.31 -12.91
CA LYS A 42 -9.15 -1.25 -12.11
C LYS A 42 -8.17 -0.09 -11.89
N PRO A 43 -8.67 1.17 -11.83
CA PRO A 43 -7.86 2.27 -11.34
C PRO A 43 -7.38 1.96 -9.91
N PRO A 44 -6.21 2.49 -9.51
CA PRO A 44 -5.73 2.32 -8.15
C PRO A 44 -6.73 2.90 -7.17
N SER A 45 -6.95 2.17 -6.08
CA SER A 45 -7.86 2.56 -4.99
C SER A 45 -7.30 3.72 -4.18
N ALA A 46 -5.97 3.80 -4.07
CA ALA A 46 -5.27 4.92 -3.44
C ALA A 46 -3.84 5.06 -3.98
N GLN A 47 -3.33 6.28 -3.88
CA GLN A 47 -1.93 6.63 -4.16
C GLN A 47 -1.47 7.61 -3.09
N LEU A 48 -0.31 7.37 -2.51
CA LEU A 48 0.24 8.16 -1.43
C LEU A 48 1.77 8.21 -1.50
N ILE A 49 2.33 9.26 -0.92
CA ILE A 49 3.77 9.48 -0.79
C ILE A 49 4.17 9.08 0.62
N GLY A 50 5.31 8.41 0.74
CA GLY A 50 5.90 7.98 2.00
C GLY A 50 6.44 6.57 1.91
N ASN A 51 7.15 6.11 2.93
CA ASN A 51 7.85 4.84 2.95
C ASN A 51 7.03 3.73 3.61
N LEU A 52 6.89 2.60 2.94
CA LEU A 52 6.32 1.38 3.49
C LEU A 52 7.39 0.68 4.33
N VAL A 53 7.45 1.03 5.61
CA VAL A 53 8.53 0.53 6.50
C VAL A 53 8.29 -0.89 6.98
N ARG A 54 7.04 -1.40 6.92
CA ARG A 54 6.70 -2.74 7.43
C ARG A 54 5.39 -3.29 6.87
N VAL A 55 5.34 -4.61 6.66
CA VAL A 55 4.13 -5.38 6.32
C VAL A 55 3.94 -6.49 7.35
N ASP A 56 3.07 -6.24 8.32
CA ASP A 56 2.63 -7.16 9.39
C ASP A 56 1.31 -7.86 9.01
N ALA A 57 1.20 -8.31 7.77
CA ALA A 57 0.11 -9.13 7.27
C ALA A 57 0.71 -10.28 6.46
N ASP A 58 0.00 -11.39 6.29
CA ASP A 58 0.37 -12.44 5.36
C ASP A 58 0.42 -11.87 3.93
N HIS A 59 1.59 -11.97 3.31
CA HIS A 59 1.88 -11.36 2.03
C HIS A 59 2.98 -12.10 1.26
N GLU A 60 2.96 -11.92 -0.06
CA GLU A 60 4.06 -12.28 -0.95
C GLU A 60 4.71 -11.00 -1.46
N LEU A 61 6.04 -10.93 -1.40
CA LEU A 61 6.81 -9.86 -2.03
C LEU A 61 7.28 -10.30 -3.41
N LEU A 62 7.15 -9.38 -4.37
CA LEU A 62 7.71 -9.51 -5.71
C LEU A 62 8.61 -8.31 -5.99
N ASP A 63 9.91 -8.55 -6.11
CA ASP A 63 10.89 -7.52 -6.43
C ASP A 63 10.73 -7.01 -7.87
N GLN A 64 11.00 -5.72 -8.06
CA GLN A 64 10.97 -5.05 -9.35
C GLN A 64 12.21 -4.14 -9.50
N PRO A 65 12.60 -3.76 -10.73
CA PRO A 65 13.77 -2.90 -10.92
C PRO A 65 13.69 -1.52 -10.22
N THR A 66 12.48 -1.08 -9.87
CA THR A 66 12.21 0.25 -9.31
C THR A 66 11.42 0.19 -8.00
N GLY A 67 11.58 -0.90 -7.24
CA GLY A 67 10.90 -1.14 -5.97
C GLY A 67 10.35 -2.56 -5.89
N TYR A 68 9.14 -2.73 -5.37
CA TYR A 68 8.55 -4.07 -5.16
C TYR A 68 7.02 -4.03 -5.09
N ILE A 69 6.40 -5.20 -5.16
CA ILE A 69 4.97 -5.39 -4.96
C ILE A 69 4.74 -6.26 -3.73
N ALA A 70 4.00 -5.75 -2.75
CA ALA A 70 3.42 -6.55 -1.68
C ALA A 70 2.02 -7.02 -2.08
N LYS A 71 1.87 -8.33 -2.31
CA LYS A 71 0.59 -8.98 -2.59
C LYS A 71 0.03 -9.53 -1.29
N LEU A 72 -1.02 -8.91 -0.78
CA LEU A 72 -1.65 -9.35 0.46
C LEU A 72 -2.40 -10.67 0.24
N ARG A 73 -2.46 -11.48 1.29
CA ARG A 73 -3.17 -12.77 1.34
C ARG A 73 -4.36 -12.75 2.29
N GLU A 74 -4.46 -11.74 3.14
CA GLU A 74 -5.48 -11.59 4.16
C GLU A 74 -6.02 -10.15 4.24
N PRO A 75 -7.24 -9.93 4.78
CA PRO A 75 -7.74 -8.59 5.03
C PRO A 75 -6.75 -7.82 5.91
N SER A 76 -6.47 -6.56 5.55
CA SER A 76 -5.44 -5.78 6.23
C SER A 76 -5.80 -4.31 6.30
N HIS A 77 -5.00 -3.53 7.02
CA HIS A 77 -5.10 -2.07 7.10
C HIS A 77 -3.74 -1.43 6.84
N LEU A 78 -3.68 -0.44 5.94
CA LEU A 78 -2.56 0.47 5.84
C LEU A 78 -2.72 1.57 6.89
N VAL A 79 -1.74 1.72 7.78
CA VAL A 79 -1.79 2.64 8.92
C VAL A 79 -0.57 3.57 8.91
N ARG A 80 -0.79 4.87 9.13
CA ARG A 80 0.30 5.83 9.31
C ARG A 80 0.95 5.65 10.68
N GLN A 81 2.26 5.42 10.72
CA GLN A 81 3.04 5.35 11.95
C GLN A 81 3.67 6.69 12.30
N ASP A 82 4.20 7.40 11.31
CA ASP A 82 4.90 8.69 11.47
C ASP A 82 4.62 9.60 10.25
N ASP A 83 5.31 10.73 10.13
CA ASP A 83 5.01 11.72 9.10
C ASP A 83 4.97 11.14 7.69
N ASP A 84 5.94 10.32 7.30
CA ASP A 84 5.92 9.65 5.99
C ASP A 84 6.11 8.14 6.11
N HIS A 85 5.83 7.54 7.28
CA HIS A 85 6.00 6.10 7.50
C HIS A 85 4.66 5.37 7.56
N TRP A 86 4.55 4.32 6.76
CA TRP A 86 3.37 3.50 6.60
C TRP A 86 3.63 2.05 6.97
N VAL A 87 2.65 1.42 7.62
CA VAL A 87 2.69 0.01 8.00
C VAL A 87 1.39 -0.67 7.58
N ILE A 88 1.50 -1.84 6.96
CA ILE A 88 0.33 -2.70 6.72
C ILE A 88 0.19 -3.65 7.91
N ARG A 89 -1.01 -3.80 8.46
CA ARG A 89 -1.32 -4.75 9.55
C ARG A 89 -2.47 -5.65 9.15
N GLY A 90 -2.35 -6.95 9.41
CA GLY A 90 -3.46 -7.90 9.26
C GLY A 90 -4.64 -7.54 10.17
N GLU A 91 -5.84 -7.92 9.74
CA GLU A 91 -7.05 -7.92 10.58
C GLU A 91 -7.15 -9.28 11.29
N ASP A 92 -7.12 -9.30 12.63
CA ASP A 92 -7.33 -10.50 13.47
C ASP A 92 -8.72 -11.15 13.26
#